data_AF-A0A1L8ZAD3-F1
#
_entry.id   AF-A0A1L8ZAD3-F1
#
_cell.length_a   1.000
_cell.length_b   1.000
_cell.length_c   1.000
_cell.angle_alpha   90.00
_cell.angle_beta   90.00
_cell.angle_gamma   90.00
#
_symmetry.space_group_name_H-M   'P 1'
#
loop_
_entity.id
_entity.type
_entity.pdbx_description
1 polymer ?
#
loop_
_entity_poly.entity_id
_entity_poly.type
_entity_poly.pdbx_seq_one_letter_code
_entity_poly.pdbx_strand_id
1 'polypeptide(L)'
;KILELKHQYDLNIKYIDASEKFLNHLKNISDPEEKRKIIGKEFVDVFEKITLEDQNIEYLAQGTIYSDVIESKSKDSVSSKIKSHHNVGGLPDKMNLKLLEPLNEFFKDEIIQIGINLGIKKESLYRHPFPGPGLAIRIIGEVTQEKINILQEADNILTEELFINDLYYQIRQAFVALLPVKSVGVMGDQRT
;
A
#
# COMPACT_ATOMS: atom_id res chain seq x y z
N LYS A 1 0.13 -4.19 -14.83
CA LYS A 1 0.73 -5.13 -13.85
C LYS A 1 -0.28 -5.81 -12.91
N ILE A 2 -0.98 -5.14 -11.99
CA ILE A 2 -1.97 -5.84 -11.11
C ILE A 2 -3.18 -6.37 -11.89
N LEU A 3 -3.66 -5.62 -12.89
CA LEU A 3 -4.76 -6.09 -13.75
C LEU A 3 -4.40 -7.30 -14.62
N GLU A 4 -3.11 -7.58 -14.82
CA GLU A 4 -2.67 -8.80 -15.52
C GLU A 4 -2.93 -10.05 -14.66
N LEU A 5 -2.99 -9.91 -13.32
CA LEU A 5 -3.34 -11.00 -12.40
C LEU A 5 -4.77 -11.50 -12.64
N LYS A 6 -5.65 -10.63 -13.17
CA LYS A 6 -7.03 -10.99 -13.56
C LYS A 6 -7.03 -12.20 -14.49
N HIS A 7 -6.22 -12.14 -15.54
CA HIS A 7 -6.13 -13.19 -16.54
C HIS A 7 -5.25 -14.35 -16.08
N GLN A 8 -4.20 -14.06 -15.31
CA GLN A 8 -3.25 -15.08 -14.88
C GLN A 8 -3.85 -16.07 -13.87
N TYR A 9 -4.75 -15.62 -12.99
CA TYR A 9 -5.34 -16.43 -11.92
C TYR A 9 -6.86 -16.45 -11.94
N ASP A 10 -7.48 -16.06 -13.06
CA ASP A 10 -8.94 -16.04 -13.26
C ASP A 10 -9.71 -15.31 -12.14
N LEU A 11 -9.24 -14.12 -11.79
CA LEU A 11 -9.81 -13.32 -10.70
C LEU A 11 -10.86 -12.33 -11.24
N ASN A 12 -11.94 -12.11 -10.48
CA ASN A 12 -12.85 -11.01 -10.77
C ASN A 12 -12.36 -9.69 -10.13
N ILE A 13 -11.61 -8.91 -10.89
CA ILE A 13 -11.07 -7.61 -10.42
C ILE A 13 -11.94 -6.44 -10.93
N LYS A 14 -12.53 -5.66 -10.00
CA LYS A 14 -13.17 -4.35 -10.25
C LYS A 14 -12.14 -3.24 -9.99
N TYR A 15 -11.73 -2.55 -11.05
CA TYR A 15 -10.81 -1.40 -10.94
C TYR A 15 -11.60 -0.13 -10.63
N ILE A 16 -11.16 0.61 -9.61
CA ILE A 16 -11.76 1.89 -9.20
C ILE A 16 -10.67 2.96 -9.27
N ASP A 17 -10.85 3.94 -10.15
CA ASP A 17 -9.99 5.12 -10.16
C ASP A 17 -10.54 6.16 -9.18
N ALA A 18 -9.82 6.36 -8.09
CA ALA A 18 -10.11 7.41 -7.10
C ALA A 18 -8.98 8.45 -7.02
N SER A 19 -8.05 8.45 -7.98
CA SER A 19 -6.79 9.21 -7.90
C SER A 19 -7.02 10.70 -7.65
N GLU A 20 -7.93 11.33 -8.41
CA GLU A 20 -8.30 12.73 -8.21
C GLU A 20 -8.91 13.01 -6.83
N LYS A 21 -9.73 12.07 -6.32
CA LYS A 21 -10.37 12.23 -5.01
C LYS A 21 -9.33 12.21 -3.89
N PHE A 22 -8.37 11.28 -3.94
CA PHE A 22 -7.25 11.26 -3.00
C PHE A 22 -6.39 12.53 -3.09
N LEU A 23 -6.03 12.97 -4.31
CA LEU A 23 -5.22 14.17 -4.51
C LEU A 23 -5.91 15.43 -4.00
N ASN A 24 -7.21 15.57 -4.24
CA ASN A 24 -7.98 16.71 -3.78
C ASN A 24 -8.01 16.82 -2.25
N HIS A 25 -8.14 15.69 -1.54
CA HIS A 25 -8.10 15.68 -0.07
C HIS A 25 -6.70 15.91 0.52
N LEU A 26 -5.64 15.70 -0.27
CA LEU A 26 -4.25 15.91 0.15
C LEU A 26 -3.72 17.32 -0.16
N LYS A 27 -4.52 18.19 -0.79
CA LYS A 27 -4.15 19.57 -1.10
C LYS A 27 -3.79 20.35 0.16
N ASN A 28 -2.67 21.06 0.13
CA ASN A 28 -2.12 21.84 1.24
C ASN A 28 -1.80 21.01 2.52
N ILE A 29 -1.82 19.67 2.45
CA ILE A 29 -1.49 18.83 3.60
C ILE A 29 -0.02 18.43 3.54
N SER A 30 0.74 18.83 4.57
CA SER A 30 2.16 18.51 4.67
C SER A 30 2.49 17.52 5.79
N ASP A 31 1.69 17.49 6.86
CA ASP A 31 1.93 16.62 8.01
C ASP A 31 1.76 15.14 7.64
N PRO A 32 2.76 14.27 7.92
CA PRO A 32 2.70 12.87 7.52
C PRO A 32 1.60 12.07 8.22
N GLU A 33 1.26 12.38 9.47
CA GLU A 33 0.20 11.69 10.20
C GLU A 33 -1.20 12.10 9.71
N GLU A 34 -1.36 13.38 9.36
CA GLU A 34 -2.57 13.88 8.73
C GLU A 34 -2.78 13.24 7.34
N LYS A 35 -1.73 13.16 6.51
CA LYS A 35 -1.77 12.42 5.23
C LYS A 35 -2.21 10.98 5.42
N ARG A 36 -1.65 10.28 6.42
CA ARG A 36 -2.02 8.89 6.74
C ARG A 36 -3.50 8.76 7.08
N LYS A 37 -4.02 9.63 7.97
CA LYS A 37 -5.43 9.62 8.38
C LYS A 37 -6.37 9.91 7.21
N ILE A 38 -6.06 10.92 6.40
CA ILE A 38 -6.87 11.30 5.23
C ILE A 38 -6.95 10.14 4.23
N ILE A 39 -5.81 9.53 3.90
CA ILE A 39 -5.76 8.39 2.97
C ILE A 39 -6.52 7.20 3.53
N GLY A 40 -6.32 6.86 4.82
CA GLY A 40 -7.04 5.76 5.46
C GLY A 40 -8.55 5.96 5.42
N LYS A 41 -9.02 7.16 5.78
CA LYS A 41 -10.45 7.51 5.72
C LYS A 41 -11.00 7.43 4.29
N GLU A 42 -10.32 8.07 3.34
CA GLU A 42 -10.76 8.13 1.95
C GLU A 42 -10.82 6.73 1.31
N PHE A 43 -9.87 5.86 1.64
CA PHE A 43 -9.91 4.45 1.23
C PHE A 43 -11.15 3.74 1.76
N VAL A 44 -11.46 3.91 3.04
CA VAL A 44 -12.66 3.33 3.66
C VAL A 44 -13.93 3.87 3.01
N ASP A 45 -14.03 5.18 2.78
CA ASP A 45 -15.20 5.82 2.17
C ASP A 45 -15.43 5.32 0.74
N VAL A 46 -14.36 5.16 -0.06
CA VAL A 46 -14.45 4.59 -1.41
C VAL A 46 -14.84 3.12 -1.35
N PHE A 47 -14.22 2.33 -0.47
CA PHE A 47 -14.53 0.92 -0.32
C PHE A 47 -15.99 0.69 0.08
N GLU A 48 -16.51 1.48 1.04
CA GLU A 48 -17.89 1.39 1.54
C GLU A 48 -18.89 1.62 0.43
N LYS A 49 -18.67 2.67 -0.36
CA LYS A 49 -19.53 3.00 -1.50
C LYS A 49 -19.63 1.83 -2.48
N ILE A 50 -18.51 1.17 -2.77
CA ILE A 50 -18.48 0.05 -3.70
C ILE A 50 -19.14 -1.21 -3.12
N THR A 51 -18.96 -1.48 -1.83
CA THR A 51 -19.62 -2.64 -1.18
C THR A 51 -21.13 -2.45 -1.09
N LEU A 52 -21.62 -1.22 -0.92
CA LEU A 52 -23.06 -0.93 -0.86
C LEU A 52 -23.75 -1.02 -2.24
N GLU A 53 -22.99 -0.95 -3.34
CA GLU A 53 -23.53 -1.14 -4.69
C GLU A 53 -23.93 -2.61 -4.96
N ASP A 54 -23.35 -3.57 -4.25
CA ASP A 54 -23.63 -5.00 -4.41
C ASP A 54 -24.07 -5.63 -3.09
N GLN A 55 -25.40 -5.77 -2.94
CA GLN A 55 -26.02 -6.32 -1.74
C GLN A 55 -25.75 -7.82 -1.54
N ASN A 56 -25.11 -8.51 -2.49
CA ASN A 56 -24.82 -9.94 -2.38
C ASN A 56 -23.46 -10.22 -1.71
N ILE A 57 -22.69 -9.20 -1.38
CA ILE A 57 -21.40 -9.38 -0.70
C ILE A 57 -21.66 -9.63 0.79
N GLU A 58 -21.37 -10.85 1.25
CA GLU A 58 -21.53 -11.24 2.65
C GLU A 58 -20.22 -11.23 3.45
N TYR A 59 -19.09 -11.45 2.78
CA TYR A 59 -17.78 -11.65 3.42
C TYR A 59 -16.75 -10.64 2.95
N LEU A 60 -15.92 -10.16 3.88
CA LEU A 60 -14.68 -9.44 3.59
C LEU A 60 -13.49 -10.35 3.92
N ALA A 61 -12.75 -10.77 2.89
CA ALA A 61 -11.49 -11.47 3.08
C ALA A 61 -10.33 -10.50 3.35
N GLN A 62 -9.51 -10.77 4.36
CA GLN A 62 -8.29 -10.00 4.67
C GLN A 62 -7.05 -10.91 4.72
N GLY A 63 -5.92 -10.37 4.29
CA GLY A 63 -4.63 -11.06 4.28
C GLY A 63 -3.86 -10.94 5.61
N THR A 64 -4.55 -10.77 6.73
CA THR A 64 -3.96 -10.69 8.08
C THR A 64 -3.11 -11.92 8.37
N ILE A 65 -1.89 -11.74 8.88
CA ILE A 65 -0.96 -12.82 9.20
C ILE A 65 -0.77 -13.00 10.70
N TYR A 66 -0.20 -14.13 11.14
CA TYR A 66 -0.07 -14.43 12.57
C TYR A 66 0.70 -13.37 13.37
N SER A 67 1.74 -12.76 12.77
CA SER A 67 2.48 -11.65 13.38
C SER A 67 1.59 -10.44 13.69
N ASP A 68 0.60 -10.13 12.83
CA ASP A 68 -0.34 -9.02 13.03
C ASP A 68 -1.30 -9.31 14.20
N VAL A 69 -1.71 -10.58 14.36
CA VAL A 69 -2.57 -11.04 15.46
C VAL A 69 -1.86 -10.94 16.82
N ILE A 70 -0.57 -11.27 16.89
CA ILE A 70 0.21 -11.13 18.12
C ILE A 70 0.40 -9.65 18.48
N GLU A 71 0.67 -8.80 17.49
CA GLU A 71 0.88 -7.36 17.73
C GLU A 71 -0.40 -6.66 18.21
N SER A 72 -1.58 -7.15 17.81
CA SER A 72 -2.86 -6.60 18.25
C SER A 72 -3.24 -7.04 19.67
N LYS A 73 -2.96 -8.29 20.04
CA LYS A 73 -3.26 -8.84 21.38
C LYS A 73 -2.33 -8.33 22.50
N SER A 74 -1.14 -7.85 22.16
CA SER A 74 -0.12 -7.46 23.14
C SER A 74 -0.21 -6.00 23.64
N LYS A 75 -1.18 -5.21 23.16
CA LYS A 75 -1.24 -3.75 23.37
C LYS A 75 -2.49 -3.28 24.12
N ASP A 76 -2.78 -3.89 25.26
CA ASP A 76 -3.81 -3.47 26.23
C ASP A 76 -3.47 -2.19 27.02
N SER A 77 -2.46 -1.42 26.62
CA SER A 77 -2.16 -0.13 27.25
C SER A 77 -1.90 0.98 26.23
N VAL A 78 -2.88 1.89 26.13
CA VAL A 78 -2.77 3.29 25.65
C VAL A 78 -2.74 3.52 24.13
N SER A 79 -2.46 2.54 23.26
CA SER A 79 -2.42 2.75 21.79
C SER A 79 -3.71 2.45 21.02
N SER A 80 -4.82 2.17 21.70
CA SER A 80 -6.10 1.76 21.07
C SER A 80 -6.71 2.83 20.15
N LYS A 81 -6.36 4.11 20.30
CA LYS A 81 -6.85 5.20 19.43
C LYS A 81 -6.10 5.35 18.11
N ILE A 82 -4.99 4.64 17.90
CA ILE A 82 -4.08 4.86 16.77
C ILE A 82 -4.21 3.76 15.70
N LYS A 83 -4.81 2.60 16.02
CA LYS A 83 -4.82 1.43 15.13
C LYS A 83 -6.20 0.97 14.67
N SER A 84 -7.25 1.79 14.79
CA SER A 84 -8.58 1.47 14.23
C SER A 84 -8.63 1.33 12.70
N HIS A 85 -7.50 1.45 12.00
CA HIS A 85 -7.44 1.46 10.53
C HIS A 85 -6.27 0.65 9.94
N HIS A 86 -5.60 -0.21 10.72
CA HIS A 86 -4.55 -1.08 10.18
C HIS A 86 -4.85 -2.55 10.45
N ASN A 87 -5.31 -3.21 9.38
CA ASN A 87 -5.45 -4.66 9.12
C ASN A 87 -6.24 -5.51 10.13
N VAL A 88 -6.30 -5.15 11.40
CA VAL A 88 -7.03 -5.87 12.46
C VAL A 88 -7.76 -4.81 13.29
N GLY A 89 -8.89 -4.32 12.79
CA GLY A 89 -9.65 -3.30 13.50
C GLY A 89 -10.71 -2.63 12.65
N GLY A 90 -11.91 -3.20 12.68
CA GLY A 90 -13.16 -2.52 12.36
C GLY A 90 -13.38 -2.17 10.90
N LEU A 91 -14.14 -3.03 10.20
CA LEU A 91 -15.04 -2.58 9.15
C LEU A 91 -15.84 -1.36 9.68
N PRO A 92 -16.17 -0.35 8.85
CA PRO A 92 -17.20 0.61 9.22
C PRO A 92 -18.43 -0.16 9.69
N ASP A 93 -19.02 0.26 10.82
CA ASP A 93 -20.21 -0.37 11.41
C ASP A 93 -21.35 -0.58 10.38
N LYS A 94 -21.32 0.22 9.31
CA LYS A 94 -22.30 0.25 8.22
C LYS A 94 -22.15 -0.85 7.16
N MET A 95 -20.99 -1.49 7.03
CA MET A 95 -20.76 -2.46 5.94
C MET A 95 -21.44 -3.82 6.17
N ASN A 96 -21.76 -4.18 7.42
CA ASN A 96 -22.40 -5.46 7.79
C ASN A 96 -21.78 -6.72 7.12
N LEU A 97 -20.47 -6.71 6.87
CA LEU A 97 -19.73 -7.82 6.28
C LEU A 97 -19.14 -8.73 7.36
N LYS A 98 -19.08 -10.03 7.09
CA LYS A 98 -18.39 -11.02 7.94
C LYS A 98 -16.92 -11.10 7.56
N LEU A 99 -16.03 -11.01 8.54
CA LEU A 99 -14.58 -11.07 8.29
C LEU A 99 -14.11 -12.51 8.04
N LEU A 100 -13.23 -12.69 7.06
CA LEU A 100 -12.57 -13.96 6.74
C LEU A 100 -11.05 -13.74 6.63
N GLU A 101 -10.28 -14.32 7.55
CA GLU A 101 -8.82 -14.12 7.64
C GLU A 101 -8.06 -15.45 7.51
N PRO A 102 -7.97 -16.05 6.31
CA PRO A 102 -7.46 -17.41 6.15
C PRO A 102 -5.95 -17.56 6.42
N LEU A 103 -5.21 -16.45 6.53
CA LEU A 103 -3.76 -16.45 6.72
C LEU A 103 -3.33 -16.14 8.17
N ASN A 104 -4.30 -15.95 9.08
CA ASN A 104 -4.05 -15.43 10.42
C ASN A 104 -3.31 -16.39 11.36
N GLU A 105 -3.12 -17.65 10.98
CA GLU A 105 -2.35 -18.67 11.69
C GLU A 105 -0.94 -18.90 11.12
N PHE A 106 -0.59 -18.22 10.01
CA PHE A 106 0.66 -18.45 9.30
C PHE A 106 1.67 -17.31 9.44
N PHE A 107 2.95 -17.67 9.51
CA PHE A 107 4.07 -16.76 9.36
C PHE A 107 4.36 -16.43 7.88
N LYS A 108 5.14 -15.38 7.65
CA LYS A 108 5.40 -14.84 6.30
C LYS A 108 6.09 -15.84 5.38
N ASP A 109 7.01 -16.64 5.90
CA ASP A 109 7.71 -17.69 5.17
C ASP A 109 6.77 -18.84 4.77
N GLU A 110 5.83 -19.22 5.63
CA GLU A 110 4.81 -20.22 5.33
C GLU A 110 3.84 -19.73 4.24
N ILE A 111 3.42 -18.47 4.30
CA ILE A 111 2.58 -17.83 3.27
C ILE A 111 3.27 -17.84 1.91
N ILE A 112 4.59 -17.63 1.88
CA ILE A 112 5.37 -17.74 0.63
C ILE A 112 5.30 -19.18 0.08
N GLN A 113 5.45 -20.20 0.92
CA GLN A 113 5.34 -21.60 0.48
C GLN A 113 3.94 -21.94 -0.05
N ILE A 114 2.89 -21.46 0.64
CA ILE A 114 1.49 -21.60 0.17
C ILE A 114 1.36 -20.94 -1.20
N GLY A 115 1.88 -19.73 -1.37
CA GLY A 115 1.85 -19.00 -2.64
C GLY A 115 2.56 -19.73 -3.78
N ILE A 116 3.72 -20.36 -3.50
CA ILE A 116 4.44 -21.19 -4.49
C ILE A 116 3.57 -22.37 -4.93
N ASN A 117 2.93 -23.07 -3.99
CA ASN A 117 2.05 -24.20 -4.28
C ASN A 117 0.79 -23.79 -5.05
N LEU A 118 0.32 -22.56 -4.87
CA LEU A 118 -0.78 -21.96 -5.64
C LEU A 118 -0.34 -21.45 -7.03
N GLY A 119 0.93 -21.60 -7.40
CA GLY A 119 1.46 -21.15 -8.69
C GLY A 119 1.67 -19.63 -8.78
N ILE A 120 1.73 -18.93 -7.65
CA ILE A 120 1.99 -17.49 -7.63
C ILE A 120 3.45 -17.24 -8.02
N LYS A 121 3.63 -16.34 -8.99
CA LYS A 121 4.95 -15.92 -9.48
C LYS A 121 5.86 -15.42 -8.34
N LYS A 122 7.13 -15.81 -8.39
CA LYS A 122 8.16 -15.42 -7.42
C LYS A 122 8.27 -13.90 -7.28
N GLU A 123 8.17 -13.17 -8.38
CA GLU A 123 8.24 -11.72 -8.41
C GLU A 123 7.12 -11.05 -7.59
N SER A 124 5.95 -11.71 -7.49
CA SER A 124 4.84 -11.24 -6.65
C SER A 124 5.04 -11.60 -5.18
N LEU A 125 5.49 -12.83 -4.88
CA LEU A 125 5.69 -13.31 -3.50
C LEU A 125 6.83 -12.59 -2.78
N TYR A 126 7.91 -12.29 -3.49
CA TYR A 126 9.12 -11.67 -2.95
C TYR A 126 9.17 -10.15 -3.21
N ARG A 127 8.05 -9.54 -3.61
CA ARG A 127 7.97 -8.09 -3.80
C ARG A 127 8.27 -7.39 -2.47
N HIS A 128 9.06 -6.32 -2.52
CA HIS A 128 9.32 -5.49 -1.34
C HIS A 128 8.02 -4.96 -0.74
N PRO A 129 7.94 -4.81 0.59
CA PRO A 129 6.80 -4.19 1.24
C PRO A 129 6.56 -2.78 0.70
N PHE A 130 5.30 -2.46 0.42
CA PHE A 130 4.88 -1.13 0.01
C PHE A 130 3.82 -0.60 0.98
N PRO A 131 3.96 0.62 1.51
CA PRO A 131 3.07 1.14 2.54
C PRO A 131 1.66 1.42 1.97
N GLY A 132 0.62 1.28 2.79
CA GLY A 132 -0.77 1.57 2.39
C GLY A 132 -0.98 3.00 1.85
N PRO A 133 -0.49 4.06 2.54
CA PRO A 133 -0.47 5.43 2.02
C PRO A 133 0.41 5.65 0.77
N GLY A 134 1.13 4.62 0.33
CA GLY A 134 1.96 4.62 -0.86
C GLY A 134 2.99 5.74 -0.91
N LEU A 135 3.03 6.44 -2.04
CA LEU A 135 4.00 7.50 -2.30
C LEU A 135 3.78 8.76 -1.45
N ALA A 136 2.57 8.96 -0.90
CA ALA A 136 2.26 10.17 -0.15
C ALA A 136 3.13 10.35 1.11
N ILE A 137 3.59 9.26 1.73
CA ILE A 137 4.52 9.30 2.87
C ILE A 137 6.00 9.33 2.46
N ARG A 138 6.30 9.11 1.17
CA ARG A 138 7.65 9.21 0.60
C ARG A 138 7.91 10.60 0.02
N ILE A 139 6.87 11.41 -0.19
CA ILE A 139 6.96 12.83 -0.53
C ILE A 139 6.91 13.62 0.77
N ILE A 140 7.97 14.36 1.08
CA ILE A 140 8.01 15.23 2.26
C ILE A 140 7.34 16.58 1.91
N GLY A 141 6.38 16.98 2.75
CA GLY A 141 5.50 18.12 2.48
C GLY A 141 4.28 17.76 1.64
N GLU A 142 3.75 18.75 0.93
CA GLU A 142 2.56 18.63 0.08
C GLU A 142 2.76 17.63 -1.06
N VAL A 143 1.73 16.82 -1.31
CA VAL A 143 1.68 15.84 -2.39
C VAL A 143 1.00 16.46 -3.62
N THR A 144 1.72 16.51 -4.74
CA THR A 144 1.20 17.00 -6.03
C THR A 144 1.41 15.95 -7.12
N GLN A 145 0.64 16.03 -8.20
CA GLN A 145 0.79 15.10 -9.34
C GLN A 145 2.21 15.14 -9.93
N GLU A 146 2.81 16.33 -10.02
CA GLU A 146 4.18 16.50 -10.48
C GLU A 146 5.18 15.74 -9.61
N LYS A 147 5.11 15.90 -8.28
CA LYS A 147 5.99 15.19 -7.33
C LYS A 147 5.79 13.68 -7.37
N ILE A 148 4.55 13.22 -7.59
CA ILE A 148 4.24 11.81 -7.77
C ILE A 148 4.92 11.26 -9.01
N ASN A 149 4.82 11.96 -10.15
CA ASN A 149 5.43 11.53 -11.40
C ASN A 149 6.95 11.41 -11.27
N ILE A 150 7.61 12.43 -10.70
CA ILE A 150 9.06 12.44 -10.43
C ILE A 150 9.44 11.23 -9.57
N LEU A 151 8.69 11.00 -8.49
CA LEU A 151 9.01 9.92 -7.56
C LEU A 151 8.77 8.54 -8.18
N GLN A 152 7.75 8.37 -9.02
CA GLN A 152 7.49 7.13 -9.75
C GLN A 152 8.61 6.82 -10.73
N GLU A 153 9.08 7.81 -11.49
CA GLU A 153 10.19 7.65 -12.42
C GLU A 153 11.47 7.23 -11.67
N ALA A 154 11.80 7.92 -10.58
CA ALA A 154 12.97 7.59 -9.78
C ALA A 154 12.87 6.20 -9.11
N ASP A 155 11.70 5.82 -8.58
CA ASP A 155 11.47 4.49 -7.97
C ASP A 155 11.53 3.37 -9.00
N ASN A 156 11.08 3.63 -10.23
CA ASN A 156 11.21 2.70 -11.36
C ASN A 156 12.68 2.47 -11.72
N ILE A 157 13.48 3.53 -11.89
CA ILE A 157 14.92 3.43 -12.19
C ILE A 157 15.64 2.65 -11.09
N LEU A 158 15.41 3.01 -9.81
CA LEU A 158 16.00 2.28 -8.68
C LEU A 158 15.64 0.80 -8.72
N THR A 159 14.38 0.48 -8.98
CA THR A 159 13.89 -0.91 -9.04
C THR A 159 14.53 -1.68 -10.18
N GLU A 160 14.61 -1.09 -11.38
CA GLU A 160 15.26 -1.69 -12.55
C GLU A 160 16.73 -1.98 -12.29
N GLU A 161 17.48 -1.02 -11.76
CA GLU A 161 18.89 -1.20 -11.42
C GLU A 161 19.11 -2.30 -10.37
N LEU A 162 18.23 -2.39 -9.36
CA LEU A 162 18.29 -3.48 -8.38
C LEU A 162 18.06 -4.86 -9.00
N PHE A 163 17.21 -4.96 -10.03
CA PHE A 163 17.02 -6.21 -10.75
C PHE A 163 18.20 -6.54 -11.66
N ILE A 164 18.71 -5.57 -12.42
CA ILE A 164 19.85 -5.76 -13.35
C ILE A 164 21.11 -6.22 -12.61
N ASN A 165 21.28 -5.76 -11.36
CA ASN A 165 22.45 -6.09 -10.53
C ASN A 165 22.21 -7.25 -9.54
N ASP A 166 21.11 -8.01 -9.68
CA ASP A 166 20.74 -9.13 -8.78
C ASP A 166 20.63 -8.76 -7.28
N LEU A 167 20.44 -7.47 -6.96
CA LEU A 167 20.37 -6.96 -5.59
C LEU A 167 18.96 -6.97 -5.01
N TYR A 168 17.92 -6.97 -5.87
CA TYR A 168 16.53 -6.83 -5.43
C TYR A 168 16.13 -7.84 -4.35
N TYR A 169 16.53 -9.11 -4.49
CA TYR A 169 16.19 -10.17 -3.54
C TYR A 169 17.14 -10.28 -2.34
N GLN A 170 18.24 -9.51 -2.31
CA GLN A 170 19.23 -9.54 -1.23
C GLN A 170 18.90 -8.54 -0.12
N ILE A 171 18.02 -7.58 -0.39
CA ILE A 171 17.63 -6.53 0.55
C ILE A 171 16.17 -6.66 0.95
N ARG A 172 15.83 -6.20 2.16
CA ARG A 172 14.48 -6.28 2.70
C ARG A 172 13.52 -5.28 2.06
N GLN A 173 14.01 -4.10 1.72
CA GLN A 173 13.24 -3.02 1.13
C GLN A 173 14.18 -1.99 0.50
N ALA A 174 13.80 -1.46 -0.66
CA ALA A 174 14.35 -0.26 -1.25
C ALA A 174 13.22 0.70 -1.64
N PHE A 175 13.50 1.99 -1.60
CA PHE A 175 12.56 3.04 -2.02
C PHE A 175 13.26 4.36 -2.28
N VAL A 176 12.63 5.19 -3.09
CA VAL A 176 13.00 6.61 -3.23
C VAL A 176 12.10 7.47 -2.33
N ALA A 177 12.65 8.57 -1.81
CA ALA A 177 11.90 9.61 -1.13
C ALA A 177 12.24 10.98 -1.74
N LEU A 178 11.23 11.86 -1.86
CA LEU A 178 11.39 13.20 -2.41
C LEU A 178 11.44 14.22 -1.27
N LEU A 179 12.59 14.87 -1.14
CA LEU A 179 12.85 15.91 -0.13
C LEU A 179 12.42 17.28 -0.65
N PRO A 180 11.95 18.22 0.21
CA PRO A 180 11.48 19.53 -0.19
C PRO A 180 12.66 20.52 -0.25
N VAL A 181 13.80 20.07 -0.79
CA VAL A 181 15.03 20.85 -0.85
C VAL A 181 15.44 21.05 -2.30
N LYS A 182 16.01 22.20 -2.58
CA LYS A 182 16.62 22.49 -3.88
C LYS A 182 18.13 22.43 -3.73
N SER A 183 18.79 21.81 -4.69
CA SER A 183 20.24 21.85 -4.84
C SER A 183 20.59 22.52 -6.16
N VAL A 184 21.78 23.10 -6.24
CA VAL A 184 22.32 23.55 -7.52
C VAL A 184 22.57 22.33 -8.40
N GLY A 185 22.06 22.37 -9.63
CA GLY A 185 22.33 21.34 -10.62
C GLY A 185 23.74 21.50 -11.18
N VAL A 186 24.43 20.38 -11.40
CA VAL A 186 25.58 20.39 -12.31
C VAL A 186 25.02 20.23 -13.71
N MET A 187 24.77 21.33 -14.37
CA MET A 187 24.72 21.33 -15.83
C MET A 187 26.16 21.25 -16.34
N GLY A 188 26.45 20.35 -17.27
CA GLY A 188 27.69 20.41 -18.04
C GLY A 188 27.86 21.82 -18.63
N ASP A 189 29.05 22.41 -18.47
CA ASP A 189 29.57 23.73 -18.87
C ASP A 189 28.69 24.99 -18.78
N GLN A 190 27.39 24.94 -18.48
CA GLN A 190 26.56 26.14 -18.33
C GLN A 190 25.49 25.92 -17.27
N ARG A 191 25.63 26.58 -16.11
CA ARG A 191 24.69 26.51 -14.98
C ARG A 191 23.40 27.30 -15.26
N THR A 192 22.24 26.75 -14.89
CA THR A 192 21.02 27.52 -14.53
C THR A 192 20.57 27.17 -13.12
#